data_AF-A0A9E2XFV1-F1
#
_entry.id   AF-A0A9E2XFV1-F1
#
_cell.length_a   1.000
_cell.length_b   1.000
_cell.length_c   1.000
_cell.angle_alpha   90.00
_cell.angle_beta   90.00
_cell.angle_gamma   90.00
#
_symmetry.space_group_name_H-M   'P 1'
#
loop_
_entity.id
_entity.type
_entity.pdbx_description
1 polymer ?
#
loop_
_entity_poly.entity_id
_entity_poly.type
_entity_poly.pdbx_seq_one_letter_code
_entity_poly.pdbx_strand_id
1 'polypeptide(L)'
;MMAPEVYEQARADAPLHVQVWRPRIQSSPPRIDIVRVDGRVVRIFRNRGGVLRWGQKVTFTVPVVSLNGGSRTPMPGGDIRHAWERIGPSRFLEAFLDAWDGEIQLVRSQVAPIRRPSLHPICGPAVKGFVCPGNL
;
A
#
# COMPACT_ATOMS: atom_id res chain seq x y z
N MET A 1 7.66 13.23 9.29
CA MET A 1 7.91 12.43 8.08
C MET A 1 9.38 12.01 8.11
N MET A 2 9.73 10.78 7.75
CA MET A 2 11.13 10.33 7.70
C MET A 2 11.81 10.83 6.42
N ALA A 3 13.14 10.65 6.34
CA ALA A 3 13.89 10.97 5.12
C ALA A 3 13.45 10.05 3.95
N PRO A 4 13.36 10.55 2.71
CA PRO A 4 12.93 9.76 1.54
C PRO A 4 13.66 8.42 1.38
N GLU A 5 14.96 8.39 1.71
CA GLU A 5 15.84 7.23 1.62
C GLU A 5 15.36 6.07 2.51
N VAL A 6 14.72 6.39 3.65
CA VAL A 6 14.18 5.37 4.55
C VAL A 6 13.02 4.62 3.90
N TYR A 7 12.15 5.33 3.17
CA TYR A 7 11.04 4.71 2.45
C TYR A 7 11.53 3.93 1.22
N GLU A 8 12.53 4.44 0.52
CA GLU A 8 13.18 3.71 -0.58
C GLU A 8 13.80 2.40 -0.10
N GLN A 9 14.58 2.45 0.99
CA GLN A 9 15.19 1.27 1.59
C GLN A 9 14.11 0.27 2.05
N ALA A 10 13.04 0.76 2.67
CA ALA A 10 11.93 -0.08 3.09
C ALA A 10 11.24 -0.81 1.91
N ARG A 11 11.13 -0.19 0.71
CA ARG A 11 10.66 -0.91 -0.50
C ARG A 11 11.69 -1.94 -0.98
N ALA A 12 12.96 -1.56 -0.96
CA ALA A 12 14.05 -2.42 -1.38
C ALA A 12 14.11 -3.70 -0.52
N ASP A 13 13.84 -3.58 0.78
CA ASP A 13 13.95 -4.67 1.75
C ASP A 13 12.66 -5.45 1.99
N ALA A 14 11.49 -4.91 1.63
CA ALA A 14 10.20 -5.56 1.84
C ALA A 14 10.19 -7.00 1.31
N PRO A 15 9.89 -8.03 2.11
CA PRO A 15 9.99 -9.42 1.65
C PRO A 15 8.96 -9.76 0.57
N LEU A 16 7.85 -9.02 0.52
CA LEU A 16 6.76 -9.23 -0.42
C LEU A 16 6.48 -7.94 -1.20
N HIS A 17 6.25 -8.08 -2.52
CA HIS A 17 5.87 -6.97 -3.40
C HIS A 17 4.89 -7.49 -4.43
N VAL A 18 3.68 -6.93 -4.42
CA VAL A 18 2.55 -7.47 -5.17
C VAL A 18 1.65 -6.38 -5.74
N GLN A 19 0.84 -6.76 -6.73
CA GLN A 19 -0.36 -6.03 -7.09
C GLN A 19 -1.58 -6.82 -6.68
N VAL A 20 -2.55 -6.13 -6.12
CA VAL A 20 -3.81 -6.69 -5.62
C VAL A 20 -4.98 -6.05 -6.33
N TRP A 21 -5.99 -6.86 -6.63
CA TRP A 21 -7.32 -6.39 -7.02
C TRP A 21 -8.25 -6.39 -5.81
N ARG A 22 -9.16 -5.42 -5.75
CA ARG A 22 -10.24 -5.38 -4.77
C ARG A 22 -11.52 -4.78 -5.36
N PRO A 23 -12.69 -5.06 -4.77
CA PRO A 23 -13.90 -4.28 -5.01
C PRO A 23 -13.71 -2.81 -4.65
N ARG A 24 -14.38 -1.90 -5.36
CA ARG A 24 -14.37 -0.47 -4.99
C ARG A 24 -15.12 -0.27 -3.69
N ILE A 25 -14.58 0.58 -2.82
CA ILE A 25 -15.31 1.04 -1.64
C ILE A 25 -16.11 2.27 -2.06
N GLN A 26 -17.44 2.18 -1.99
CA GLN A 26 -18.34 3.20 -2.57
C GLN A 26 -18.61 4.37 -1.61
N SER A 27 -18.48 4.16 -0.30
CA SER A 27 -18.75 5.19 0.70
C SER A 27 -17.51 5.46 1.55
N SER A 28 -17.21 6.74 1.76
CA SER A 28 -16.26 7.17 2.79
C SER A 28 -16.93 7.07 4.16
N PRO A 29 -16.32 6.41 5.14
CA PRO A 29 -16.74 6.56 6.53
C PRO A 29 -16.60 8.03 6.99
N PRO A 30 -17.43 8.50 7.93
CA PRO A 30 -17.39 9.89 8.44
C PRO A 30 -16.08 10.26 9.16
N ARG A 31 -15.39 9.27 9.72
CA ARG A 31 -14.01 9.36 10.22
C ARG A 31 -13.25 8.16 9.70
N ILE A 32 -12.22 8.41 8.89
CA ILE A 32 -11.36 7.34 8.40
C ILE A 32 -9.90 7.72 8.61
N ASP A 33 -9.24 6.93 9.42
CA ASP A 33 -7.80 6.93 9.68
C ASP A 33 -7.14 5.68 9.08
N ILE A 34 -7.91 4.60 8.89
CA ILE A 34 -7.45 3.33 8.34
C ILE A 34 -8.48 2.75 7.37
N VAL A 35 -8.00 2.23 6.23
CA VAL A 35 -8.76 1.40 5.29
C VAL A 35 -8.29 -0.04 5.40
N ARG A 36 -9.19 -0.96 5.71
CA ARG A 36 -8.93 -2.39 5.51
C ARG A 36 -9.04 -2.73 4.03
N VAL A 37 -8.02 -3.39 3.50
CA VAL A 37 -7.96 -3.88 2.14
C VAL A 37 -8.18 -5.37 2.17
N ASP A 38 -9.33 -5.84 1.71
CA ASP A 38 -9.56 -7.26 1.43
C ASP A 38 -9.49 -7.48 -0.08
N GLY A 39 -8.34 -7.97 -0.54
CA GLY A 39 -8.01 -8.08 -1.97
C GLY A 39 -7.60 -9.48 -2.40
N ARG A 40 -7.38 -9.63 -3.71
CA ARG A 40 -6.77 -10.82 -4.32
C ARG A 40 -5.47 -10.47 -5.01
N VAL A 41 -4.44 -11.27 -4.81
CA VAL A 41 -3.15 -11.12 -5.50
C VAL A 41 -3.36 -11.35 -7.00
N VAL A 42 -3.02 -10.36 -7.81
CA VAL A 42 -3.10 -10.44 -9.29
C VAL A 42 -1.72 -10.45 -9.94
N ARG A 43 -0.69 -9.97 -9.23
CA ARG A 43 0.71 -10.03 -9.66
C ARG A 43 1.62 -10.14 -8.45
N ILE A 44 2.71 -10.90 -8.60
CA ILE A 44 3.77 -11.04 -7.60
C ILE A 44 5.08 -10.62 -8.26
N PHE A 45 5.76 -9.64 -7.66
CA PHE A 45 7.11 -9.22 -8.05
C PHE A 45 8.16 -9.78 -7.10
N ARG A 46 7.80 -9.93 -5.82
CA ARG A 46 8.66 -10.52 -4.79
C ARG A 46 7.81 -11.33 -3.82
N ASN A 47 8.31 -12.51 -3.45
CA ASN A 47 7.64 -13.46 -2.56
C ASN A 47 8.66 -14.27 -1.75
N ARG A 48 9.43 -13.60 -0.90
CA ARG A 48 10.39 -14.28 -0.02
C ARG A 48 9.62 -15.22 0.92
N GLY A 49 10.07 -16.47 1.03
CA GLY A 49 9.40 -17.49 1.84
C GLY A 49 8.19 -18.17 1.19
N GLY A 50 7.79 -17.80 -0.04
CA GLY A 50 6.74 -18.51 -0.77
C GLY A 50 5.32 -18.36 -0.20
N VAL A 51 5.09 -17.32 0.61
CA VAL A 51 3.85 -17.12 1.37
C VAL A 51 2.66 -16.65 0.54
N LEU A 52 2.90 -16.05 -0.64
CA LEU A 52 1.86 -15.57 -1.55
C LEU A 52 1.71 -16.47 -2.79
N ARG A 53 0.47 -16.61 -3.27
CA ARG A 53 0.09 -17.29 -4.51
C ARG A 53 -0.79 -16.39 -5.37
N TRP A 54 -0.76 -16.58 -6.68
CA TRP A 54 -1.67 -15.88 -7.57
C TRP A 54 -3.13 -16.21 -7.22
N GLY A 55 -4.00 -15.21 -7.20
CA GLY A 55 -5.41 -15.32 -6.81
C GLY A 55 -5.67 -15.44 -5.30
N GLN A 56 -4.63 -15.59 -4.48
CA GLN A 56 -4.76 -15.68 -3.02
C GLN A 56 -5.42 -14.43 -2.45
N LYS A 57 -6.32 -14.62 -1.48
CA LYS A 57 -6.87 -13.51 -0.70
C LYS A 57 -5.81 -12.97 0.24
N VAL A 58 -5.67 -11.66 0.27
CA VAL A 58 -4.78 -10.95 1.20
C VAL A 58 -5.55 -9.83 1.88
N THR A 59 -5.30 -9.68 3.16
CA THR A 59 -5.86 -8.61 3.98
C THR A 59 -4.72 -7.79 4.56
N PHE A 60 -4.82 -6.46 4.47
CA PHE A 60 -3.91 -5.55 5.16
C PHE A 60 -4.60 -4.20 5.40
N THR A 61 -4.05 -3.37 6.27
CA THR A 61 -4.58 -2.05 6.59
C THR A 61 -3.75 -0.95 5.93
N VAL A 62 -4.40 0.12 5.48
CA VAL A 62 -3.78 1.29 4.85
C VAL A 62 -4.15 2.53 5.67
N PRO A 63 -3.19 3.23 6.27
CA PRO A 63 -3.46 4.51 6.91
C PRO A 63 -3.90 5.55 5.87
N VAL A 64 -5.02 6.23 6.12
CA VAL A 64 -5.58 7.24 5.20
C VAL A 64 -5.90 8.55 5.92
N VAL A 65 -6.03 9.61 5.12
CA VAL A 65 -6.65 10.87 5.51
C VAL A 65 -7.73 11.24 4.52
N SER A 66 -8.80 11.87 5.02
CA SER A 66 -9.72 12.63 4.17
C SER A 66 -9.12 14.01 3.93
N LEU A 67 -8.98 14.42 2.67
CA LEU A 67 -8.51 15.77 2.35
C LEU A 67 -9.52 16.84 2.74
N ASN A 68 -10.79 16.47 2.88
CA ASN A 68 -11.91 17.36 3.21
C ASN A 68 -12.28 17.36 4.70
N GLY A 69 -11.66 16.49 5.52
CA GLY A 69 -12.07 16.18 6.90
C GLY A 69 -11.18 16.73 8.01
N GLY A 70 -10.33 17.74 7.74
CA GLY A 70 -9.70 18.60 8.74
C GLY A 70 -8.63 18.00 9.68
N SER A 71 -8.47 16.67 9.78
CA SER A 71 -7.46 16.10 10.67
C SER A 71 -6.18 15.71 9.93
N ARG A 72 -5.26 16.68 9.84
CA ARG A 72 -3.86 16.48 9.41
C ARG A 72 -2.96 16.04 10.57
N THR A 73 -3.50 15.45 11.64
CA THR A 73 -2.67 15.07 12.78
C THR A 73 -1.64 14.03 12.35
N PRO A 74 -0.34 14.35 12.41
CA PRO A 74 0.71 13.37 12.09
C PRO A 74 0.57 12.20 13.04
N MET A 75 0.51 10.97 12.53
CA MET A 75 0.66 9.80 13.38
C MET A 75 2.13 9.72 13.81
N PRO A 76 2.44 9.65 15.11
CA PRO A 76 3.80 9.41 15.57
C PRO A 76 4.25 8.04 15.04
N GLY A 77 5.41 7.98 14.36
CA GLY A 77 5.95 6.71 13.82
C GLY A 77 6.55 6.78 12.41
N GLY A 78 6.31 7.88 11.67
CA GLY A 78 6.88 8.06 10.33
C GLY A 78 6.15 7.31 9.22
N ASP A 79 4.92 6.87 9.45
CA ASP A 79 4.11 6.20 8.44
C ASP A 79 3.56 7.19 7.40
N ILE A 80 3.46 6.71 6.15
CA ILE A 80 2.84 7.45 5.05
C ILE A 80 1.32 7.40 5.21
N ARG A 81 0.66 8.55 5.03
CA ARG A 81 -0.81 8.60 4.96
C ARG A 81 -1.25 8.83 3.52
N HIS A 82 -2.28 8.11 3.12
CA HIS A 82 -2.80 8.22 1.76
C HIS A 82 -4.11 8.98 1.71
N ALA A 83 -4.31 9.79 0.66
CA ALA A 83 -5.60 10.40 0.41
C ALA A 83 -6.66 9.30 0.17
N TRP A 84 -7.73 9.31 0.98
CA TRP A 84 -8.85 8.39 0.85
C TRP A 84 -9.43 8.42 -0.57
N GLU A 85 -9.54 9.63 -1.14
CA GLU A 85 -10.08 9.89 -2.48
C GLU A 85 -9.29 9.19 -3.58
N ARG A 86 -8.05 8.78 -3.29
CA ARG A 86 -7.19 8.00 -4.19
C ARG A 86 -7.22 6.51 -3.88
N ILE A 87 -7.15 6.15 -2.60
CA ILE A 87 -7.12 4.73 -2.18
C ILE A 87 -8.51 4.11 -2.29
N GLY A 88 -9.50 4.65 -1.58
CA GLY A 88 -10.87 4.13 -1.47
C GLY A 88 -11.48 3.63 -2.79
N PRO A 89 -11.56 4.48 -3.84
CA PRO A 89 -12.15 4.08 -5.11
C PRO A 89 -11.23 3.22 -6.00
N SER A 90 -9.96 3.02 -5.62
CA SER A 90 -9.04 2.22 -6.42
C SER A 90 -9.39 0.73 -6.39
N ARG A 91 -9.44 0.13 -7.58
CA ARG A 91 -9.63 -1.32 -7.77
C ARG A 91 -8.33 -2.09 -7.72
N PHE A 92 -7.21 -1.44 -8.01
CA PHE A 92 -5.92 -2.08 -8.06
C PHE A 92 -4.93 -1.28 -7.20
N LEU A 93 -4.18 -2.00 -6.39
CA LEU A 93 -3.13 -1.43 -5.56
C LEU A 93 -1.84 -2.19 -5.81
N GLU A 94 -0.72 -1.48 -5.82
CA GLU A 94 0.60 -2.07 -5.68
C GLU A 94 1.08 -1.87 -4.25
N ALA A 95 1.52 -2.93 -3.58
CA ALA A 95 1.82 -2.92 -2.15
C ALA A 95 3.15 -3.62 -1.85
N PHE A 96 3.87 -3.05 -0.88
CA PHE A 96 5.03 -3.66 -0.25
C PHE A 96 4.61 -4.20 1.10
N LEU A 97 4.77 -5.51 1.29
CA LEU A 97 4.21 -6.21 2.44
C LEU A 97 5.28 -6.96 3.20
N ASP A 98 5.01 -7.14 4.48
CA ASP A 98 5.69 -8.08 5.35
C ASP A 98 4.69 -9.10 5.87
N ALA A 99 5.17 -10.30 6.16
CA ALA A 99 4.42 -11.34 6.84
C ALA A 99 5.05 -11.56 8.22
N TRP A 100 4.39 -11.06 9.25
CA TRP A 100 4.86 -11.17 10.63
C TRP A 100 3.77 -11.81 11.49
N ASP A 101 4.13 -12.87 12.22
CA ASP A 101 3.22 -13.64 13.08
C ASP A 101 1.92 -14.10 12.38
N GLY A 102 2.05 -14.51 11.11
CA GLY A 102 0.91 -14.95 10.28
C GLY A 102 0.05 -13.81 9.70
N GLU A 103 0.33 -12.55 10.06
CA GLU A 103 -0.39 -11.38 9.58
C GLU A 103 0.37 -10.68 8.44
N ILE A 104 -0.39 -10.19 7.45
CA ILE A 104 0.15 -9.43 6.33
C ILE A 104 -0.02 -7.93 6.62
N GLN A 105 1.08 -7.19 6.60
CA GLN A 105 1.10 -5.76 6.91
C GLN A 105 1.87 -4.97 5.85
N LEU A 106 1.56 -3.67 5.72
CA LEU A 106 2.33 -2.79 4.85
C LEU A 106 3.67 -2.47 5.48
N VAL A 107 4.73 -2.60 4.68
CA VAL A 107 6.05 -2.11 5.07
C VAL A 107 6.02 -0.58 5.01
N ARG A 108 6.08 0.08 6.17
CA ARG A 108 6.07 1.56 6.30
C ARG A 108 4.91 2.23 5.55
N SER A 109 3.74 1.58 5.57
CA SER A 109 2.53 2.05 4.87
C SER A 109 2.71 2.21 3.36
N GLN A 110 3.58 1.43 2.71
CA GLN A 110 3.87 1.64 1.30
C GLN A 110 2.89 0.90 0.38
N VAL A 111 1.91 1.66 -0.10
CA VAL A 111 0.95 1.24 -1.10
C VAL A 111 0.70 2.35 -2.11
N ALA A 112 0.41 1.99 -3.36
CA ALA A 112 0.03 2.94 -4.39
C ALA A 112 -1.20 2.47 -5.17
N PRO A 113 -2.17 3.35 -5.44
CA PRO A 113 -3.25 3.04 -6.36
C PRO A 113 -2.73 3.01 -7.80
N ILE A 114 -3.04 1.94 -8.52
CA ILE A 114 -2.67 1.76 -9.93
C ILE A 114 -3.93 1.66 -10.80
N ARG A 115 -3.84 2.08 -12.06
CA ARG A 115 -5.01 2.05 -12.98
C ARG A 115 -5.39 0.63 -13.40
N ARG A 116 -4.38 -0.20 -13.64
CA ARG A 116 -4.47 -1.59 -14.09
C ARG A 116 -3.23 -2.35 -13.63
N PRO A 117 -3.29 -3.69 -13.48
CA PRO A 117 -2.10 -4.50 -13.24
C PRO A 117 -1.07 -4.32 -14.35
N SER A 118 0.20 -4.44 -14.01
CA SER A 118 1.33 -4.30 -14.93
C SER A 118 2.34 -5.43 -14.73
N LEU A 119 3.10 -5.72 -15.80
CA LEU A 119 4.16 -6.74 -15.75
C LEU A 119 5.40 -6.26 -15.00
N HIS A 120 5.60 -4.95 -14.93
CA HIS A 120 6.66 -4.28 -14.18
C HIS A 120 6.05 -3.50 -13.02
N PRO A 121 6.75 -3.39 -11.87
CA PRO A 121 6.27 -2.62 -10.75
C PRO A 121 6.15 -1.13 -11.10
N ILE A 122 5.03 -0.51 -10.73
CA ILE A 122 4.79 0.93 -10.87
C ILE A 122 5.55 1.69 -9.79
N CYS A 123 5.62 1.13 -8.60
CA CYS A 123 6.44 1.61 -7.51
C CYS A 123 7.75 0.84 -7.53
N GLY A 124 8.84 1.50 -7.90
CA GLY A 124 10.15 0.85 -7.94
C GLY A 124 10.61 0.39 -6.54
N PRO A 125 11.26 -0.78 -6.46
CA PRO A 125 12.55 -0.92 -5.80
C PRO A 125 13.72 -0.56 -6.73
N ALA A 126 13.47 -0.42 -8.04
CA ALA A 126 14.49 -0.36 -9.09
C ALA A 126 14.96 1.04 -9.50
N VAL A 127 14.37 2.11 -8.95
CA VAL A 127 14.74 3.50 -9.32
C VAL A 127 14.85 4.32 -8.04
N LYS A 128 16.09 4.58 -7.62
CA LYS A 128 16.42 5.53 -6.54
C LYS A 128 15.83 6.90 -6.88
N GLY A 129 15.20 7.58 -5.93
CA GLY A 129 14.54 8.88 -6.14
C GLY A 129 13.10 8.83 -6.67
N PHE A 130 12.49 7.65 -6.84
CA PHE A 130 11.12 7.55 -7.33
C PHE A 130 10.10 7.64 -6.18
N VAL A 131 9.35 8.72 -6.13
CA VAL A 131 8.19 8.88 -5.25
C VAL A 131 7.00 8.16 -5.90
N CYS A 132 6.47 7.12 -5.25
CA CYS A 132 5.23 6.48 -5.69
C CYS A 132 4.14 7.55 -5.85
N PRO A 133 3.50 7.68 -7.02
CA PRO A 133 2.39 8.62 -7.20
C PRO A 133 1.22 8.17 -6.33
N GLY A 134 1.14 8.66 -5.09
CA GLY A 134 0.23 8.13 -4.08
C GLY A 134 0.64 8.38 -2.63
N ASN A 135 1.93 8.59 -2.40
CA ASN A 135 2.48 8.96 -1.10
C ASN A 135 2.51 10.49 -1.05
N LEU A 136 1.52 11.11 -0.39
CA LEU A 136 1.56 12.53 -0.05
C LEU A 136 2.11 12.70 1.36
#